data_AF-A0A3B0ZZX3-F1
#
_entry.id   AF-A0A3B0ZZX3-F1
#
_cell.length_a   1.000
_cell.length_b   1.000
_cell.length_c   1.000
_cell.angle_alpha   90.00
_cell.angle_beta   90.00
_cell.angle_gamma   90.00
#
_symmetry.space_group_name_H-M   'P 1'
#
loop_
_entity.id
_entity.type
_entity.pdbx_description
1 polymer ?
#
loop_
_entity_poly.entity_id
_entity_poly.type
_entity_poly.pdbx_seq_one_letter_code
_entity_poly.pdbx_strand_id
1 'polypeptide(L)'
;MELSSEVKEWLTFLLTFGMGIGALGYFILLPILYFRLTRKYDAMFPEYDRIIPLASIMGVVVRTGYYASFILFKNPINGKRHNIMQNVTNGYDFRGNAPWLDIFLSYLYLFLAILCLGSLIVFLFLTKSSWH
;
A
#
# COMPACT_ATOMS: atom_id res chain seq x y z
N MET A 1 -30.38 -4.82 -12.90
CA MET A 1 -30.35 -3.42 -13.40
C MET A 1 -29.39 -3.43 -14.58
N GLU A 2 -29.88 -3.32 -15.81
CA GLU A 2 -29.00 -3.32 -16.98
C GLU A 2 -28.18 -2.03 -17.00
N LEU A 3 -26.85 -2.17 -16.91
CA LEU A 3 -25.93 -1.04 -17.07
C LEU A 3 -25.98 -0.55 -18.52
N SER A 4 -26.09 0.77 -18.72
CA SER A 4 -26.01 1.37 -20.04
C SER A 4 -24.64 1.11 -20.68
N SER A 5 -24.58 1.16 -22.01
CA SER A 5 -23.34 0.96 -22.78
C SER A 5 -22.23 1.94 -22.34
N GLU A 6 -22.58 3.21 -22.15
CA GLU A 6 -21.67 4.25 -21.70
C GLU A 6 -21.06 3.92 -20.32
N VAL A 7 -21.88 3.47 -19.37
CA VAL A 7 -21.37 3.10 -18.04
C VAL A 7 -20.44 1.88 -18.12
N LYS A 8 -20.74 0.90 -18.99
CA LYS A 8 -19.87 -0.27 -19.20
C LYS A 8 -18.51 0.11 -19.79
N GLU A 9 -18.47 1.06 -20.72
CA GLU A 9 -17.21 1.56 -21.30
C GLU A 9 -16.33 2.25 -20.24
N TRP A 10 -16.91 3.14 -19.44
CA TRP A 10 -16.20 3.80 -18.35
C TRP A 10 -15.67 2.81 -17.30
N LEU A 11 -16.47 1.82 -16.91
CA LEU A 11 -16.04 0.78 -15.97
C LEU A 11 -14.91 -0.09 -16.55
N THR A 12 -14.99 -0.44 -17.83
CA THR A 12 -13.94 -1.22 -18.52
C THR A 12 -12.64 -0.43 -18.64
N PHE A 13 -12.72 0.87 -18.91
CA PHE A 13 -11.57 1.76 -18.89
C PHE A 13 -10.92 1.82 -17.51
N LEU A 14 -11.69 2.04 -16.45
CA LEU A 14 -11.20 2.07 -15.06
C LEU A 14 -10.55 0.73 -14.65
N LEU A 15 -11.11 -0.38 -15.11
CA LEU A 15 -10.54 -1.71 -14.93
C LEU A 15 -9.17 -1.85 -15.59
N THR A 16 -9.08 -1.51 -16.88
CA THR A 16 -7.84 -1.66 -17.65
C THR A 16 -6.76 -0.71 -17.15
N PHE A 17 -7.13 0.52 -16.82
CA PHE A 17 -6.22 1.53 -16.32
C PHE A 17 -5.68 1.16 -14.93
N GLY A 18 -6.54 0.86 -13.96
CA GLY A 18 -6.07 0.57 -12.61
C GLY A 18 -5.49 -0.84 -12.43
N MET A 19 -5.92 -1.85 -13.19
CA MET A 19 -5.20 -3.14 -13.19
C MET A 19 -3.90 -3.07 -13.98
N GLY A 20 -3.89 -2.44 -15.17
CA GLY A 20 -2.70 -2.39 -16.01
C GLY A 20 -1.62 -1.48 -15.43
N ILE A 21 -1.89 -0.17 -15.41
CA ILE A 21 -0.92 0.84 -14.96
C ILE A 21 -0.72 0.75 -13.45
N GLY A 22 -1.80 0.52 -12.69
CA GLY A 22 -1.72 0.38 -11.24
C GLY A 22 -0.84 -0.79 -10.82
N ALA A 23 -1.07 -2.00 -11.36
CA ALA A 23 -0.26 -3.16 -10.99
C ALA A 23 1.18 -3.04 -11.49
N LEU A 24 1.40 -2.59 -12.73
CA LEU A 24 2.75 -2.39 -13.27
C LEU A 24 3.54 -1.39 -12.41
N GLY A 25 2.94 -0.24 -12.12
CA GLY A 25 3.54 0.76 -11.25
C GLY A 25 3.84 0.20 -9.86
N TYR A 26 2.93 -0.60 -9.30
CA TYR A 26 3.11 -1.23 -8.00
C TYR A 26 4.31 -2.20 -8.00
N PHE A 27 4.44 -3.06 -9.02
CA PHE A 27 5.57 -3.99 -9.15
C PHE A 27 6.92 -3.29 -9.34
N ILE A 28 6.94 -2.12 -9.98
CA ILE A 28 8.17 -1.32 -10.13
C ILE A 28 8.50 -0.57 -8.84
N LEU A 29 7.48 0.00 -8.18
CA LEU A 29 7.68 0.86 -7.02
C LEU A 29 8.00 0.09 -5.75
N LEU A 30 7.45 -1.12 -5.60
CA LEU A 30 7.69 -1.99 -4.45
C LEU A 30 9.17 -2.30 -4.20
N PRO A 31 9.99 -2.75 -5.18
CA PRO A 31 11.42 -2.98 -4.95
C PRO A 31 12.17 -1.68 -4.64
N ILE A 32 11.79 -0.54 -5.23
CA ILE A 32 12.39 0.76 -4.92
C ILE A 32 12.12 1.11 -3.45
N LEU A 33 10.87 1.03 -3.01
CA LEU A 33 10.49 1.29 -1.62
C LEU A 33 11.08 0.25 -0.66
N TYR A 34 11.24 -1.00 -1.07
CA TYR A 34 11.91 -2.00 -0.26
C TYR A 34 13.33 -1.57 0.11
N PHE A 35 14.14 -1.16 -0.88
CA PHE A 35 15.52 -0.75 -0.61
C PHE A 35 15.59 0.56 0.18
N ARG A 36 14.67 1.48 -0.06
CA ARG A 36 14.70 2.81 0.56
C ARG A 36 14.10 2.82 1.97
N LEU A 37 13.04 2.05 2.18
CA LEU A 37 12.30 2.01 3.45
C LEU A 37 12.64 0.76 4.24
N THR A 38 12.26 -0.42 3.75
CA THR A 38 12.35 -1.67 4.54
C THR A 38 13.79 -2.01 4.91
N ARG A 39 14.73 -1.99 3.95
CA ARG A 39 16.14 -2.28 4.25
C ARG A 39 16.74 -1.27 5.24
N LYS A 40 16.33 0.00 5.17
CA LYS A 40 16.80 1.07 6.05
C LYS A 40 16.23 0.92 7.46
N TYR A 41 14.91 0.78 7.58
CA TYR A 41 14.22 0.79 8.86
C TYR A 41 14.27 -0.56 9.58
N ASP A 42 14.32 -1.69 8.86
CA ASP A 42 14.58 -3.01 9.49
C ASP A 42 15.97 -2.99 10.16
N ALA A 43 16.97 -2.33 9.55
CA ALA A 43 18.30 -2.19 10.13
C ALA A 43 18.33 -1.23 11.33
N MET A 44 17.43 -0.24 11.36
CA MET A 44 17.29 0.72 12.45
C MET A 44 16.53 0.15 13.66
N PHE A 45 15.57 -0.74 13.41
CA PHE A 45 14.68 -1.32 14.41
C PHE A 45 14.77 -2.86 14.38
N PRO A 46 15.79 -3.47 14.99
CA PRO A 46 16.07 -4.91 14.82
C PRO A 46 14.94 -5.83 15.32
N GLU A 47 14.05 -5.34 16.18
CA GLU A 47 12.84 -6.04 16.63
C GLU A 47 11.61 -5.79 15.72
N TYR A 48 11.84 -5.44 14.44
CA TYR A 48 10.78 -5.16 13.47
C TYR A 48 9.82 -6.34 13.25
N ASP A 49 10.28 -7.56 13.51
CA ASP A 49 9.52 -8.80 13.43
C ASP A 49 8.38 -8.85 14.46
N ARG A 50 8.52 -8.17 15.60
CA ARG A 50 7.45 -8.01 16.59
C ARG A 50 6.30 -7.16 16.05
N ILE A 51 6.58 -6.24 15.13
CA ILE A 51 5.56 -5.43 14.45
C ILE A 51 4.82 -6.29 13.41
N ILE A 52 5.57 -7.06 12.61
CA ILE A 52 5.04 -7.93 11.56
C ILE A 52 5.69 -9.31 11.61
N PRO A 53 5.06 -10.30 12.26
CA PRO A 53 5.62 -11.64 12.45
C PRO A 53 5.45 -12.53 11.21
N LEU A 54 5.53 -11.93 10.02
CA LEU A 54 5.46 -12.65 8.75
C LEU A 54 6.87 -12.85 8.23
N ALA A 55 7.30 -14.10 8.13
CA ALA A 55 8.51 -14.47 7.39
C ALA A 55 8.25 -14.42 5.88
N SER A 56 9.32 -14.45 5.08
CA SER A 56 9.32 -14.47 3.60
C SER A 56 9.01 -13.14 2.89
N ILE A 57 8.91 -13.20 1.56
CA ILE A 57 8.59 -12.09 0.65
C ILE A 57 7.32 -11.35 1.12
N MET A 58 6.30 -12.07 1.58
CA MET A 58 5.06 -11.46 2.04
C MET A 58 5.29 -10.53 3.25
N GLY A 59 6.15 -10.93 4.19
CA GLY A 59 6.55 -10.06 5.30
C GLY A 59 7.26 -8.79 4.84
N VAL A 60 8.12 -8.90 3.84
CA VAL A 60 8.83 -7.76 3.24
C VAL A 60 7.86 -6.77 2.59
N VAL A 61 6.88 -7.26 1.82
CA VAL A 61 5.87 -6.39 1.18
C VAL A 61 5.05 -5.66 2.24
N VAL A 62 4.58 -6.39 3.27
CA VAL A 62 3.76 -5.80 4.32
C VAL A 62 4.56 -4.76 5.12
N ARG A 63 5.83 -5.03 5.48
CA ARG A 63 6.68 -4.03 6.16
C ARG A 63 6.93 -2.80 5.30
N THR A 64 7.17 -2.97 4.01
CA THR A 64 7.32 -1.85 3.06
C THR A 64 6.08 -0.96 3.07
N GLY A 65 4.88 -1.56 3.03
CA GLY A 65 3.63 -0.83 3.12
C GLY A 65 3.41 -0.13 4.46
N TYR A 66 3.82 -0.75 5.56
CA TYR A 66 3.75 -0.12 6.88
C TYR A 66 4.69 1.08 7.01
N TYR A 67 5.96 0.96 6.59
CA TYR A 67 6.89 2.09 6.60
C TYR A 67 6.42 3.25 5.73
N ALA A 68 5.92 2.97 4.52
CA ALA A 68 5.29 3.99 3.69
C ALA A 68 4.10 4.64 4.42
N SER A 69 3.27 3.84 5.10
CA SER A 69 2.14 4.35 5.89
C SER A 69 2.58 5.22 7.07
N PHE A 70 3.68 4.92 7.77
CA PHE A 70 4.17 5.77 8.88
C PHE A 70 4.71 7.12 8.39
N ILE A 71 5.32 7.13 7.20
CA ILE A 71 5.74 8.37 6.55
C ILE A 71 4.53 9.23 6.20
N LEU A 72 3.44 8.62 5.72
CA LEU A 72 2.24 9.35 5.31
C LEU A 72 1.37 9.77 6.51
N PHE A 73 1.15 8.86 7.44
CA PHE A 73 0.21 8.99 8.54
C PHE A 73 0.96 8.99 9.88
N LYS A 74 0.98 10.17 10.52
CA LYS A 74 1.71 10.38 11.78
C LYS A 74 1.20 9.50 12.93
N ASN A 75 -0.06 9.03 12.88
CA ASN A 75 -0.70 8.24 13.93
C ASN A 75 -1.56 7.11 13.34
N PRO A 76 -1.00 5.91 13.05
CA PRO A 76 -1.82 4.78 12.66
C PRO A 76 -2.52 4.21 13.89
N ILE A 77 -3.81 4.53 14.04
CA ILE A 77 -4.88 3.82 14.77
C ILE A 77 -4.48 3.26 16.16
N ASN A 78 -5.03 3.85 17.23
CA ASN A 78 -4.95 3.36 18.62
C ASN A 78 -5.43 1.90 18.76
N GLY A 79 -4.52 0.95 18.56
CA GLY A 79 -4.77 -0.48 18.69
C GLY A 79 -3.55 -1.20 19.25
N LYS A 80 -3.68 -2.50 19.60
CA LYS A 80 -2.59 -3.29 20.19
C LYS A 80 -1.28 -3.23 19.39
N ARG A 81 -1.36 -3.16 18.06
CA ARG A 81 -0.19 -3.03 17.16
C ARG A 81 0.47 -1.66 17.22
N HIS A 82 -0.26 -0.60 17.56
CA HIS A 82 0.30 0.74 17.75
C HIS A 82 1.25 0.78 18.95
N ASN A 83 0.88 0.14 20.07
CA ASN A 83 1.74 0.09 21.25
C ASN A 83 3.00 -0.75 21.00
N ILE A 84 2.86 -1.92 20.36
CA ILE A 84 4.01 -2.72 19.94
C ILE A 84 4.92 -1.89 19.03
N MET A 85 4.32 -1.14 18.11
CA MET A 85 5.07 -0.28 17.20
C MET A 85 5.81 0.84 17.92
N GLN A 86 5.15 1.59 18.79
CA GLN A 86 5.80 2.64 19.59
C GLN A 86 6.94 2.08 20.43
N ASN A 87 6.77 0.89 21.00
CA ASN A 87 7.81 0.23 21.79
C ASN A 87 9.01 -0.17 20.92
N VAL A 88 8.78 -0.75 19.74
CA VAL A 88 9.86 -1.20 18.84
C VAL A 88 10.59 -0.02 18.21
N THR A 89 9.88 1.06 17.87
CA THR A 89 10.47 2.23 17.20
C THR A 89 10.87 3.34 18.16
N ASN A 90 10.61 3.16 19.46
CA ASN A 90 10.80 4.17 20.50
C ASN A 90 10.19 5.54 20.14
N GLY A 91 9.02 5.53 19.49
CA GLY A 91 8.32 6.75 19.06
C GLY A 91 9.00 7.53 17.93
N TYR A 92 9.83 6.88 17.10
CA TYR A 92 10.51 7.53 15.98
C TYR A 92 9.56 8.28 15.03
N ASP A 93 9.88 9.55 14.72
CA ASP A 93 9.13 10.34 13.75
C ASP A 93 9.55 10.00 12.31
N PHE A 94 8.90 9.00 11.73
CA PHE A 94 9.18 8.56 10.36
C PHE A 94 9.03 9.68 9.33
N ARG A 95 7.98 10.51 9.45
CA ARG A 95 7.70 11.58 8.51
C ARG A 95 8.71 12.72 8.64
N GLY A 96 9.01 13.14 9.87
CA GLY A 96 9.98 14.19 10.15
C GLY A 96 11.40 13.86 9.69
N ASN A 97 11.74 12.58 9.61
CA ASN A 97 13.07 12.10 9.20
C ASN A 97 13.10 11.48 7.79
N ALA A 98 11.99 11.52 7.05
CA ALA A 98 11.94 11.01 5.68
C ALA A 98 12.43 12.07 4.68
N PRO A 99 13.36 11.72 3.77
CA PRO A 99 13.62 12.52 2.58
C PRO A 99 12.34 12.81 1.78
N TRP A 100 12.27 13.97 1.13
CA TRP A 100 11.15 14.35 0.27
C TRP A 100 10.80 13.29 -0.78
N LEU A 101 11.82 12.63 -1.34
CA LEU A 101 11.63 11.54 -2.29
C LEU A 101 10.88 10.36 -1.66
N ASP A 102 11.19 9.99 -0.42
CA ASP A 102 10.53 8.86 0.26
C ASP A 102 9.07 9.17 0.58
N ILE A 103 8.78 10.43 0.92
CA ILE A 103 7.41 10.94 1.09
C ILE A 103 6.65 10.84 -0.24
N PHE A 104 7.24 11.33 -1.33
CA PHE A 104 6.63 11.29 -2.66
C PHE A 104 6.37 9.86 -3.14
N LEU A 105 7.35 8.97 -3.02
CA LEU A 105 7.22 7.57 -3.41
C LEU A 105 6.17 6.85 -2.55
N SER A 106 6.05 7.19 -1.26
CA SER A 106 5.00 6.65 -0.39
C SER A 106 3.61 7.09 -0.84
N TYR A 107 3.41 8.36 -1.20
CA TYR A 107 2.13 8.84 -1.75
C TYR A 107 1.81 8.18 -3.09
N LEU A 108 2.79 8.04 -3.99
CA LEU A 108 2.63 7.36 -5.27
C LEU A 108 2.24 5.88 -5.06
N TYR A 109 2.86 5.21 -4.09
CA TYR A 109 2.53 3.83 -3.74
C TYR A 109 1.11 3.68 -3.20
N LEU A 110 0.67 4.59 -2.32
CA LEU A 110 -0.71 4.61 -1.85
C LEU A 110 -1.70 4.88 -2.99
N PHE A 111 -1.38 5.82 -3.88
CA PHE A 111 -2.20 6.13 -5.05
C PHE A 111 -2.38 4.91 -5.97
N LEU A 112 -1.29 4.20 -6.28
CA LEU A 112 -1.34 2.98 -7.09
C LEU A 112 -2.14 1.87 -6.40
N ALA A 113 -2.02 1.72 -5.07
CA ALA A 113 -2.82 0.78 -4.31
C ALA A 113 -4.33 1.12 -4.37
N ILE A 114 -4.69 2.41 -4.28
CA ILE A 114 -6.07 2.87 -4.43
C ILE A 114 -6.60 2.59 -5.84
N LEU A 115 -5.79 2.81 -6.89
CA LEU A 115 -6.17 2.47 -8.26
C LEU A 115 -6.46 0.97 -8.40
N CYS A 116 -5.59 0.10 -7.89
CA CYS A 116 -5.80 -1.35 -7.92
C CYS A 116 -7.07 -1.76 -7.15
N LEU A 117 -7.31 -1.17 -5.96
CA LEU A 117 -8.52 -1.42 -5.17
C LEU A 117 -9.79 -0.95 -5.90
N GLY A 118 -9.74 0.22 -6.53
CA GLY A 118 -10.83 0.74 -7.35
C GLY A 118 -11.16 -0.20 -8.52
N SER A 119 -10.14 -0.67 -9.25
CA SER A 119 -10.35 -1.65 -10.32
C SER A 119 -10.89 -2.98 -9.81
N LEU A 120 -10.46 -3.46 -8.64
CA LEU A 120 -11.00 -4.67 -8.03
C LEU A 120 -12.49 -4.49 -7.68
N ILE A 121 -12.88 -3.34 -7.12
CA ILE A 121 -14.28 -3.03 -6.84
C ILE A 121 -15.10 -3.05 -8.13
N VAL A 122 -14.62 -2.39 -9.18
CA VAL A 122 -15.27 -2.38 -10.50
C VAL A 122 -15.39 -3.79 -11.08
N PHE A 123 -14.34 -4.60 -10.98
CA PHE A 123 -14.36 -6.01 -11.39
C PHE A 123 -15.49 -6.78 -10.70
N LEU A 124 -15.59 -6.66 -9.38
CA LEU A 124 -16.62 -7.33 -8.57
C LEU A 124 -18.03 -6.86 -8.94
N PHE A 125 -18.22 -5.57 -9.25
CA PHE A 125 -19.52 -5.07 -9.72
C PHE A 125 -19.91 -5.63 -11.08
N LEU A 126 -18.98 -5.68 -12.04
CA LEU A 126 -19.26 -6.21 -13.38
C LEU A 126 -19.51 -7.73 -13.35
N THR A 127 -18.70 -8.47 -12.59
CA THR A 127 -18.89 -9.93 -12.45
C THR A 127 -20.18 -10.27 -11.71
N LYS A 128 -20.60 -9.50 -10.68
CA LYS A 128 -21.88 -9.75 -10.02
C LYS A 128 -23.09 -9.45 -10.91
N SER A 129 -22.94 -8.54 -11.89
CA SER A 129 -24.00 -8.21 -12.85
C SER A 129 -24.19 -9.23 -13.97
N SER A 130 -23.29 -10.22 -14.15
CA SER A 130 -23.39 -11.21 -15.23
C SER A 130 -24.04 -12.53 -14.84
N TRP A 131 -24.56 -12.65 -13.61
CA TRP A 131 -25.17 -13.88 -13.06
C TRP A 131 -26.69 -13.79 -12.84
N HIS A 132 -27.34 -12.75 -13.38
CA HIS A 132 -28.78 -12.57 -13.39
C HIS A 132 -29.23 -12.14 -14.78
#